data_AF-A0A2R8C258-F1
#
_entry.id   AF-A0A2R8C258-F1
#
_cell.length_a   1.000
_cell.length_b   1.000
_cell.length_c   1.000
_cell.angle_alpha   90.00
_cell.angle_beta   90.00
_cell.angle_gamma   90.00
#
_symmetry.space_group_name_H-M   'P 1'
#
loop_
_entity.id
_entity.type
_entity.pdbx_description
1 polymer ?
#
loop_
_entity_poly.entity_id
_entity_poly.type
_entity_poly.pdbx_seq_one_letter_code
_entity_poly.pdbx_strand_id
1 'polypeptide(L)' 'MYEGVRSGDRDIADGRRVSFGDVDAPEIGLWALYPSRRLLSARVAAFLGTRKRAFPEGTPEELASYVGR' A
#
# COMPACT_ATOMS: atom_id res chain seq x y z
N MET A 1 5.47 15.86 14.65
CA MET A 1 6.45 15.40 13.65
C MET A 1 6.13 13.96 13.27
N TYR A 2 5.02 13.74 12.57
CA TYR A 2 4.66 12.48 11.91
C TYR A 2 3.49 12.84 10.99
N GLU A 3 3.75 13.12 9.74
CA GLU A 3 2.74 13.32 8.69
C GLU A 3 3.47 12.97 7.39
N GLY A 4 2.98 12.14 6.49
CA GLY A 4 1.67 11.54 6.33
C GLY A 4 1.62 11.05 4.88
N VAL A 5 1.31 9.76 4.72
CA VAL A 5 1.15 8.98 3.50
C VAL A 5 0.72 9.79 2.25
N ARG A 6 1.50 9.69 1.15
CA ARG A 6 1.10 10.17 -0.18
C ARG A 6 -0.04 9.31 -0.74
N SER A 7 -1.25 9.56 -0.26
CA SER A 7 -2.48 8.99 -0.83
C SER A 7 -3.03 9.95 -1.89
N GLY A 8 -2.67 9.75 -3.16
CA GLY A 8 -3.22 10.57 -4.25
C GLY A 8 -2.54 10.53 -5.63
N ASP A 9 -1.85 9.48 -6.02
CA ASP A 9 -1.05 9.46 -7.27
C ASP A 9 -1.86 9.73 -8.55
N ARG A 10 -3.11 9.26 -8.63
CA ARG A 10 -3.98 9.54 -9.79
C ARG A 10 -4.36 11.01 -9.90
N ASP A 11 -4.76 11.63 -8.80
CA ASP A 11 -5.13 13.04 -8.81
C ASP A 11 -3.93 13.94 -9.12
N ILE A 12 -2.70 13.49 -8.80
CA ILE A 12 -1.46 14.17 -9.19
C ILE A 12 -1.19 14.00 -10.68
N ALA A 13 -1.33 12.77 -11.21
CA ALA A 13 -1.15 12.49 -12.63
C ALA A 13 -2.17 13.23 -13.52
N ASP A 14 -3.41 13.38 -13.04
CA ASP A 14 -4.49 14.09 -13.74
C ASP A 14 -4.42 15.63 -13.52
N GLY A 15 -3.40 16.13 -12.82
CA GLY A 15 -3.21 17.56 -12.53
C GLY A 15 -4.24 18.17 -11.58
N ARG A 16 -5.06 17.34 -10.94
CA ARG A 16 -6.10 17.74 -9.97
C ARG A 16 -5.50 18.08 -8.60
N ARG A 17 -4.31 17.57 -8.31
CA ARG A 17 -3.49 17.87 -7.12
C ARG A 17 -2.06 18.17 -7.55
N VAL A 18 -1.40 19.06 -6.81
CA VAL A 18 0.03 19.38 -7.00
C VAL A 18 0.84 18.69 -5.91
N SER A 19 1.95 18.03 -6.29
CA SER A 19 2.95 17.56 -5.34
C SER A 19 3.76 18.76 -4.83
N PHE A 20 3.83 18.97 -3.51
CA PHE A 20 4.59 20.06 -2.92
C PHE A 20 5.37 19.58 -1.70
N GLY A 21 6.62 20.06 -1.58
CA GLY A 21 7.53 19.70 -0.49
C GLY A 21 8.04 18.27 -0.62
N ASP A 22 8.80 17.97 -1.67
CA ASP A 22 9.49 16.68 -1.77
C ASP A 22 10.57 16.60 -0.69
N VAL A 23 10.53 15.54 0.10
CA VAL A 23 11.43 15.32 1.23
C VAL A 23 11.95 13.90 1.14
N ASP A 24 13.25 13.76 1.38
CA ASP A 24 13.92 12.46 1.40
C ASP A 24 13.43 11.68 2.63
N ALA A 25 12.43 10.83 2.40
CA ALA A 25 11.71 10.10 3.43
C ALA A 25 12.10 8.62 3.42
N PRO A 26 12.10 7.96 4.58
CA PRO A 26 12.38 6.53 4.66
C PRO A 26 11.33 5.71 3.91
N GLU A 27 11.77 4.57 3.35
CA GLU A 27 10.91 3.64 2.62
C GLU A 27 9.76 3.12 3.50
N ILE A 28 8.54 3.12 2.95
CA ILE A 28 7.34 2.63 3.64
C ILE A 28 7.01 1.22 3.12
N GLY A 29 7.14 0.22 3.99
CA GLY A 29 6.75 -1.15 3.67
C GLY A 29 5.26 -1.45 3.96
N LEU A 30 4.64 -2.27 3.11
CA LEU A 30 3.28 -2.78 3.33
C LEU A 30 3.30 -4.11 4.11
N TRP A 31 2.58 -4.17 5.24
CA TRP A 31 2.54 -5.35 6.09
C TRP A 31 1.11 -5.92 6.23
N ALA A 32 1.00 -7.25 6.26
CA ALA A 32 -0.23 -7.94 6.59
C ALA A 32 -0.14 -8.53 8.02
N LEU A 33 -0.86 -7.94 8.97
CA LEU A 33 -0.87 -8.40 10.36
C LEU A 33 -1.96 -9.46 10.59
N TYR A 34 -1.62 -10.58 11.23
CA TYR A 34 -2.58 -11.62 11.62
C TYR A 34 -2.16 -12.37 12.90
N PRO A 35 -3.10 -12.98 13.64
CA PRO A 35 -2.81 -13.71 14.88
C PRO A 35 -2.00 -15.00 14.64
N SER A 36 -0.94 -15.26 15.43
CA SER A 36 -0.04 -16.41 15.20
C SER A 36 -0.62 -17.78 15.59
N ARG A 37 -1.59 -17.84 16.52
CA ARG A 37 -2.00 -19.09 17.20
C ARG A 37 -3.04 -19.93 16.47
N ARG A 38 -3.58 -19.43 15.36
CA ARG A 38 -4.41 -20.22 14.44
C ARG A 38 -3.74 -20.14 13.08
N LEU A 39 -2.69 -20.96 12.93
CA LEU A 39 -1.98 -21.23 11.68
C LEU A 39 -2.93 -21.04 10.50
N LEU A 40 -2.68 -19.95 9.77
CA LEU A 40 -3.20 -19.61 8.45
C LEU A 40 -4.26 -20.59 7.97
N SER A 41 -5.50 -20.40 8.43
CA SER A 41 -6.61 -21.12 7.80
C SER A 41 -6.47 -20.98 6.29
N ALA A 42 -6.88 -22.00 5.52
CA ALA A 42 -6.76 -21.97 4.06
C ALA A 42 -7.27 -20.64 3.47
N ARG A 43 -8.29 -20.03 4.10
CA ARG A 43 -8.81 -18.70 3.77
C ARG A 43 -7.79 -17.57 3.95
N VAL A 44 -7.05 -17.52 5.05
CA VAL A 44 -6.03 -16.46 5.28
C VAL A 44 -4.85 -16.67 4.33
N ALA A 45 -4.42 -17.90 4.09
CA ALA A 45 -3.37 -18.19 3.11
C ALA A 45 -3.80 -17.79 1.69
N ALA A 46 -5.02 -18.13 1.28
CA ALA A 46 -5.58 -17.72 -0.01
C ALA A 46 -5.67 -16.20 -0.13
N PHE A 47 -6.10 -15.51 0.92
CA PHE A 47 -6.17 -14.05 0.95
C PHE A 47 -4.78 -13.40 0.79
N LEU A 48 -3.77 -13.89 1.53
CA LEU A 48 -2.40 -13.41 1.37
C LEU A 48 -1.85 -13.71 -0.03
N GLY A 49 -2.19 -14.87 -0.61
CA GLY A 49 -1.85 -15.21 -1.98
C GLY A 49 -2.45 -14.24 -3.02
N THR A 50 -3.70 -13.81 -2.81
CA THR A 50 -4.33 -12.79 -3.66
C THR A 50 -3.65 -11.44 -3.50
N ARG A 51 -3.26 -11.04 -2.28
CA ARG A 51 -2.52 -9.78 -2.05
C ARG A 51 -1.16 -9.78 -2.74
N LYS A 52 -0.38 -10.87 -2.64
CA LYS A 52 0.91 -10.99 -3.34
C LYS A 52 0.79 -10.89 -4.86
N ARG A 53 -0.33 -11.30 -5.44
CA ARG A 53 -0.57 -11.13 -6.89
C ARG A 53 -0.97 -9.71 -7.27
N ALA A 54 -1.66 -8.99 -6.38
CA ALA A 54 -2.09 -7.62 -6.61
C ALA A 54 -1.01 -6.58 -6.30
N PHE A 55 -0.08 -6.92 -5.39
CA PHE A 55 1.05 -6.09 -4.95
C PHE A 55 2.34 -6.94 -4.97
N PRO A 56 2.91 -7.23 -6.16
CA PRO A 56 4.13 -8.04 -6.27
C PRO A 56 5.32 -7.45 -5.51
N GLU A 57 5.49 -6.13 -5.62
CA GLU A 57 6.61 -5.41 -4.99
C GLU A 57 6.24 -4.91 -3.58
N GLY A 58 4.93 -4.88 -3.26
CA GLY A 58 4.45 -4.50 -1.94
C GLY A 58 4.62 -3.02 -1.64
N THR A 59 4.72 -2.19 -2.67
CA THR A 59 5.01 -0.76 -2.51
C THR A 59 3.75 0.06 -2.22
N PRO A 60 3.90 1.23 -1.57
CA PRO A 60 2.79 2.15 -1.35
C PRO A 60 2.06 2.58 -2.63
N GLU A 61 2.79 2.70 -3.75
CA GLU A 61 2.27 3.12 -5.06
C GLU A 61 1.31 2.08 -5.66
N GLU A 62 1.65 0.80 -5.54
CA GLU A 62 0.77 -0.29 -5.97
C GLU A 62 -0.56 -0.26 -5.18
N LEU A 63 -0.50 0.03 -3.87
CA LEU A 63 -1.69 0.19 -3.02
C LEU A 63 -2.52 1.42 -3.42
N ALA A 64 -1.88 2.57 -3.62
CA ALA A 64 -2.55 3.81 -4.01
C ALA A 64 -3.30 3.64 -5.35
N SER A 65 -2.70 2.92 -6.30
CA SER A 65 -3.30 2.59 -7.58
C SER A 65 -4.52 1.67 -7.44
N TYR A 66 -4.42 0.65 -6.59
CA TYR A 66 -5.49 -0.32 -6.33
C TYR A 66 -6.71 0.29 -5.64
N VAL A 67 -6.51 1.20 -4.67
CA VAL A 67 -7.60 1.75 -3.82
C VAL A 67 -8.46 2.80 -4.53
N GLY A 68 -7.89 3.61 -5.42
CA GLY A 68 -8.69 4.65 -6.09
C GLY A 68 -9.49 4.18 -7.32
N ARG A 69 -9.52 2.87 -7.61
CA ARG A 69 -10.33 2.29 -8.70
C ARG A 69 -11.75 2.08 -8.22
#